data_AF-A0A524G357-F1
#
_entry.id   AF-A0A524G357-F1
#
_cell.length_a   1.000
_cell.length_b   1.000
_cell.length_c   1.000
_cell.angle_alpha   90.00
_cell.angle_beta   90.00
_cell.angle_gamma   90.00
#
_symmetry.space_group_name_H-M   'P 1'
#
loop_
_entity.id
_entity.type
_entity.pdbx_description
1 polymer ?
#
loop_
_entity_poly.entity_id
_entity_poly.type
_entity_poly.pdbx_seq_one_letter_code
_entity_poly.pdbx_strand_id
1 'polypeptide(L)'
;MTYEELQKTELFSFFHFTESGRKPAADGYQVIHYKPGGFQEFIDVRMKLDRSQNIQEGVLYLDRDWIGGPMTVSPFGKDLAKSFIDAICPNVDKEKAGQVISTIWNLTGSKDQVIFTKPEESESAVPIEELEHVYLGLAEKFELTCEKTCIKIENVMDVGRKRLKITIKSI
;
A
#
# COMPACT_ATOMS: atom_id res chain seq x y z
N MET A 1 0.46 -16.41 -2.48
CA MET A 1 -0.42 -16.16 -1.32
C MET A 1 -1.85 -16.41 -1.74
N THR A 2 -2.57 -17.21 -0.97
CA THR A 2 -3.98 -17.51 -1.21
C THR A 2 -4.88 -16.43 -0.62
N TYR A 3 -6.11 -16.35 -1.13
CA TYR A 3 -7.11 -15.43 -0.59
C TYR A 3 -7.43 -15.70 0.89
N GLU A 4 -7.50 -16.97 1.29
CA GLU A 4 -7.78 -17.37 2.67
C GLU A 4 -6.66 -16.93 3.63
N GLU A 5 -5.40 -17.06 3.23
CA GLU A 5 -4.25 -16.58 4.02
C GLU A 5 -4.29 -15.07 4.20
N LEU A 6 -4.60 -14.32 3.13
CA LEU A 6 -4.71 -12.87 3.19
C LEU A 6 -5.77 -12.42 4.21
N GLN A 7 -6.93 -13.08 4.26
CA GLN A 7 -7.99 -12.74 5.22
C GLN A 7 -7.58 -12.93 6.68
N LYS A 8 -6.54 -13.73 6.96
CA LYS A 8 -5.98 -13.95 8.29
C LYS A 8 -4.89 -12.93 8.67
N THR A 9 -4.47 -12.07 7.74
CA THR A 9 -3.45 -11.04 8.00
C THR A 9 -3.98 -9.91 8.88
N GLU A 10 -3.06 -9.20 9.53
CA GLU A 10 -3.38 -8.00 10.32
C GLU A 10 -4.08 -6.92 9.49
N LEU A 11 -3.85 -6.89 8.16
CA LEU A 11 -4.57 -5.98 7.27
C LEU A 11 -6.10 -6.12 7.47
N PHE A 12 -6.62 -7.34 7.52
CA PHE A 12 -8.06 -7.57 7.63
C PHE A 12 -8.57 -7.43 9.07
N SER A 13 -7.83 -7.95 10.06
CA SER A 13 -8.28 -7.92 11.45
C SER A 13 -8.17 -6.54 12.08
N PHE A 14 -7.10 -5.79 11.80
CA PHE A 14 -6.84 -4.46 12.38
C PHE A 14 -7.66 -3.35 11.70
N PHE A 15 -7.70 -3.33 10.36
CA PHE A 15 -8.45 -2.31 9.61
C PHE A 15 -9.91 -2.68 9.38
N HIS A 16 -10.34 -3.86 9.84
CA HIS A 16 -11.70 -4.37 9.69
C HIS A 16 -12.20 -4.34 8.23
N PHE A 17 -11.37 -4.80 7.28
CA PHE A 17 -11.77 -4.83 5.87
C PHE A 17 -12.92 -5.80 5.65
N THR A 18 -13.96 -5.30 5.00
CA THR A 18 -15.14 -6.06 4.59
C THR A 18 -15.27 -6.07 3.08
N GLU A 19 -15.76 -7.17 2.53
CA GLU A 19 -16.04 -7.29 1.11
C GLU A 19 -17.25 -6.41 0.76
N SER A 20 -17.02 -5.43 -0.11
CA SER A 20 -18.04 -4.51 -0.62
C SER A 20 -18.64 -4.97 -1.96
N GLY A 21 -17.95 -5.90 -2.64
CA GLY A 21 -18.47 -6.50 -3.86
C GLY A 21 -17.47 -7.43 -4.53
N ARG A 22 -17.99 -8.35 -5.34
CA ARG A 22 -17.22 -9.36 -6.06
C ARG A 22 -17.80 -9.53 -7.45
N LYS A 23 -16.92 -9.52 -8.45
CA LYS A 23 -17.30 -9.60 -9.86
C LYS A 23 -16.37 -10.56 -10.61
N PRO A 24 -16.89 -11.36 -11.55
CA PRO A 24 -16.04 -12.09 -12.48
C PRO A 24 -15.25 -11.09 -13.36
N ALA A 25 -14.02 -11.44 -13.69
CA ALA A 25 -13.19 -10.76 -14.67
C ALA A 25 -12.88 -11.71 -15.83
N ALA A 26 -12.23 -11.20 -16.89
CA ALA A 26 -11.80 -12.00 -18.03
C ALA A 26 -10.97 -13.22 -17.60
N ASP A 27 -10.91 -14.25 -18.46
CA ASP A 27 -10.06 -15.43 -18.32
C ASP A 27 -10.29 -16.30 -17.06
N GLY A 28 -11.41 -16.08 -16.37
CA GLY A 28 -11.75 -16.80 -15.13
C GLY A 28 -11.04 -16.23 -13.90
N TYR A 29 -10.53 -15.01 -13.99
CA TYR A 29 -10.16 -14.24 -12.82
C TYR A 29 -11.41 -13.74 -12.08
N GLN A 30 -11.23 -13.45 -10.80
CA GLN A 30 -12.24 -12.80 -9.98
C GLN A 30 -11.66 -11.52 -9.38
N VAL A 31 -12.48 -10.47 -9.34
CA VAL A 31 -12.11 -9.21 -8.72
C VAL A 31 -13.01 -8.99 -7.51
N ILE A 32 -12.38 -8.73 -6.36
CA ILE A 32 -13.06 -8.46 -5.10
C ILE A 32 -12.68 -7.05 -4.64
N HIS A 33 -13.67 -6.30 -4.20
CA HIS A 33 -13.55 -4.94 -3.70
C HIS A 33 -13.76 -4.93 -2.20
N TYR A 34 -12.91 -4.22 -1.47
CA TYR A 34 -12.98 -4.11 -0.02
C TYR A 34 -13.06 -2.66 0.43
N LYS A 35 -13.72 -2.49 1.58
CA LYS A 35 -13.76 -1.25 2.34
C LYS A 35 -13.33 -1.52 3.78
N PRO A 36 -12.51 -0.65 4.38
CA PRO A 36 -12.14 -0.76 5.79
C PRO A 36 -13.32 -0.43 6.71
N GLY A 37 -13.19 -0.66 8.01
CA GLY A 37 -14.22 -0.26 8.98
C GLY A 37 -14.42 1.26 9.06
N GLY A 38 -13.33 2.04 8.95
CA GLY A 38 -13.33 3.51 9.01
C GLY A 38 -12.61 4.15 7.83
N PHE A 39 -12.87 5.45 7.57
CA PHE A 39 -12.31 6.21 6.45
C PHE A 39 -12.63 5.61 5.06
N GLN A 40 -13.80 4.99 4.94
CA GLN A 40 -14.25 4.28 3.73
C GLN A 40 -14.34 5.19 2.50
N GLU A 41 -14.54 6.50 2.70
CA GLU A 41 -14.60 7.50 1.66
C GLU A 41 -13.24 7.81 1.01
N PHE A 42 -12.14 7.51 1.71
CA PHE A 42 -10.77 7.80 1.27
C PHE A 42 -10.03 6.56 0.79
N ILE A 43 -10.48 5.37 1.20
CA ILE A 43 -9.78 4.10 1.00
C ILE A 43 -10.59 3.19 0.09
N ASP A 44 -9.97 2.68 -0.96
CA ASP A 44 -10.49 1.57 -1.77
C ASP A 44 -9.44 0.49 -1.90
N VAL A 45 -9.83 -0.76 -1.69
CA VAL A 45 -8.96 -1.91 -1.94
C VAL A 45 -9.61 -2.81 -2.97
N ARG A 46 -8.81 -3.36 -3.87
CA ARG A 46 -9.21 -4.34 -4.86
C ARG A 46 -8.21 -5.47 -4.89
N MET A 47 -8.70 -6.70 -4.94
CA MET A 47 -7.88 -7.90 -5.15
C MET A 47 -8.34 -8.61 -6.42
N LYS A 48 -7.40 -9.03 -7.26
CA LYS A 48 -7.63 -9.91 -8.40
C LYS A 48 -7.12 -11.31 -8.06
N LEU A 49 -8.00 -12.29 -8.11
CA LEU A 49 -7.71 -13.69 -7.84
C LEU A 49 -7.79 -14.53 -9.11
N ASP A 50 -6.94 -15.56 -9.21
CA ASP A 50 -7.08 -16.61 -10.22
C ASP A 50 -8.13 -17.68 -9.84
N ARG A 51 -8.28 -18.70 -10.70
CA ARG A 51 -9.21 -19.82 -10.48
C ARG A 51 -8.84 -20.68 -9.27
N SER A 52 -7.57 -20.64 -8.87
CA SER A 52 -7.04 -21.36 -7.70
C SER A 52 -7.09 -20.51 -6.44
N GLN A 53 -7.80 -19.36 -6.47
CA GLN A 53 -7.91 -18.41 -5.35
C GLN A 53 -6.56 -17.84 -4.88
N ASN A 54 -5.53 -17.81 -5.74
CA ASN A 54 -4.30 -17.08 -5.46
C ASN A 54 -4.46 -15.61 -5.85
N ILE A 55 -3.84 -14.74 -5.06
CA ILE A 55 -3.78 -13.31 -5.34
C ILE A 55 -2.78 -13.09 -6.46
N GLN A 56 -3.25 -12.46 -7.54
CA GLN A 56 -2.46 -12.11 -8.72
C GLN A 56 -2.17 -10.63 -8.78
N GLU A 57 -3.08 -9.82 -8.22
CA GLU A 57 -2.92 -8.37 -8.13
C GLU A 57 -3.66 -7.85 -6.90
N GLY A 58 -2.99 -7.08 -6.06
CA GLY A 58 -3.61 -6.24 -5.05
C GLY A 58 -3.47 -4.78 -5.44
N VAL A 59 -4.55 -4.01 -5.30
CA VAL A 59 -4.54 -2.56 -5.52
C VAL A 59 -5.14 -1.85 -4.31
N LEU A 60 -4.41 -0.91 -3.74
CA LEU A 60 -4.86 0.01 -2.70
C LEU A 60 -4.91 1.42 -3.29
N TYR A 61 -6.03 2.10 -3.12
CA TYR A 61 -6.18 3.51 -3.40
C TYR A 61 -6.38 4.29 -2.11
N LEU A 62 -5.62 5.37 -1.94
CA LEU A 62 -5.72 6.29 -0.83
C LEU A 62 -5.95 7.70 -1.38
N ASP A 63 -6.94 8.42 -0.84
CA ASP A 63 -7.20 9.80 -1.22
C ASP A 63 -6.04 10.72 -0.83
N ARG A 64 -5.63 11.60 -1.76
CA ARG A 64 -4.47 12.48 -1.57
C ARG A 64 -4.68 13.49 -0.46
N ASP A 65 -5.87 14.08 -0.41
CA ASP A 65 -6.17 15.14 0.55
C ASP A 65 -6.20 14.58 1.98
N TRP A 66 -6.45 13.26 2.11
CA TRP A 66 -6.46 12.56 3.39
C TRP A 66 -5.08 12.01 3.81
N ILE A 67 -4.27 11.45 2.90
CA ILE A 67 -2.92 10.98 3.29
C ILE A 67 -1.91 12.12 3.41
N GLY A 68 -2.19 13.26 2.79
CA GLY A 68 -1.38 14.46 2.84
C GLY A 68 -0.26 14.49 1.79
N GLY A 69 0.77 15.28 2.10
CA GLY A 69 1.86 15.64 1.19
C GLY A 69 3.06 16.18 1.95
N PRO A 70 3.90 17.04 1.35
CA PRO A 70 5.18 17.44 1.95
C PRO A 70 5.05 18.12 3.32
N MET A 71 3.92 18.78 3.58
CA MET A 71 3.71 19.55 4.81
C MET A 71 3.17 18.70 5.97
N THR A 72 2.37 17.68 5.68
CA THR A 72 1.65 16.86 6.66
C THR A 72 1.48 15.46 6.08
N VAL A 73 1.85 14.42 6.82
CA VAL A 73 1.67 13.03 6.40
C VAL A 73 0.79 12.30 7.40
N SER A 74 -0.32 11.72 6.94
CA SER A 74 -1.23 10.95 7.79
C SER A 74 -0.53 9.69 8.33
N PRO A 75 -0.36 9.54 9.66
CA PRO A 75 0.22 8.34 10.24
C PRO A 75 -0.56 7.07 9.89
N PHE A 76 -1.90 7.19 9.81
CA PHE A 76 -2.78 6.09 9.45
C PHE A 76 -2.64 5.73 7.96
N GLY A 77 -2.44 6.71 7.08
CA GLY A 77 -2.14 6.46 5.67
C GLY A 77 -0.84 5.66 5.48
N LYS A 78 0.20 5.99 6.26
CA LYS A 78 1.46 5.24 6.28
C LYS A 78 1.26 3.82 6.79
N ASP A 79 0.57 3.69 7.92
CA ASP A 79 0.32 2.39 8.58
C ASP A 79 -0.46 1.44 7.67
N LEU A 80 -1.51 1.93 7.02
CA LEU A 80 -2.28 1.14 6.06
C LEU A 80 -1.45 0.76 4.82
N ALA A 81 -0.68 1.70 4.26
CA ALA A 81 0.16 1.42 3.10
C ALA A 81 1.21 0.34 3.41
N LYS A 82 1.90 0.40 4.55
CA LYS A 82 2.86 -0.65 4.92
C LYS A 82 2.20 -1.99 5.18
N SER A 83 1.07 -2.01 5.90
CA SER A 83 0.37 -3.24 6.22
C SER A 83 -0.22 -3.89 4.97
N PHE A 84 -0.63 -3.10 3.97
CA PHE A 84 -1.06 -3.61 2.67
C PHE A 84 0.10 -4.24 1.89
N ILE A 85 1.26 -3.57 1.84
CA ILE A 85 2.44 -4.09 1.14
C ILE A 85 2.93 -5.37 1.79
N ASP A 86 3.05 -5.36 3.12
CA ASP A 86 3.45 -6.53 3.87
C ASP A 86 2.46 -7.68 3.66
N ALA A 87 1.15 -7.42 3.76
CA ALA A 87 0.15 -8.46 3.68
C ALA A 87 0.02 -9.14 2.31
N ILE A 88 0.50 -8.55 1.21
CA ILE A 88 0.36 -9.16 -0.14
C ILE A 88 1.69 -9.72 -0.66
N CYS A 89 2.82 -9.10 -0.32
CA CYS A 89 4.12 -9.55 -0.81
C CYS A 89 4.45 -10.96 -0.27
N PRO A 90 4.84 -11.90 -1.13
CA PRO A 90 5.22 -13.24 -0.70
C PRO A 90 6.51 -13.20 0.13
N ASN A 91 6.71 -14.21 0.99
CA ASN A 91 7.87 -14.28 1.89
C ASN A 91 9.22 -14.07 1.19
N VAL A 92 9.36 -14.52 -0.05
CA VAL A 92 10.61 -14.39 -0.84
C VAL A 92 10.94 -12.93 -1.17
N ASP A 93 9.93 -12.07 -1.28
CA ASP A 93 10.07 -10.66 -1.65
C ASP A 93 10.09 -9.73 -0.43
N LYS A 94 9.92 -10.28 0.80
CA LYS A 94 9.78 -9.49 2.04
C LYS A 94 10.97 -8.59 2.34
N GLU A 95 12.19 -9.01 2.02
CA GLU A 95 13.38 -8.18 2.25
C GLU A 95 13.33 -6.90 1.41
N LYS A 96 13.05 -7.02 0.10
CA LYS A 96 12.90 -5.87 -0.81
C LYS A 96 11.67 -5.03 -0.47
N ALA A 97 10.54 -5.69 -0.18
CA ALA A 97 9.33 -5.00 0.27
C ALA A 97 9.56 -4.25 1.59
N GLY A 98 10.42 -4.77 2.46
CA GLY A 98 10.83 -4.15 3.72
C GLY A 98 11.46 -2.77 3.55
N GLN A 99 12.23 -2.55 2.46
CA GLN A 99 12.80 -1.24 2.13
C GLN A 99 11.72 -0.23 1.72
N VAL A 100 10.70 -0.67 0.99
CA VAL A 100 9.54 0.16 0.64
C VAL A 100 8.74 0.50 1.90
N ILE A 101 8.49 -0.49 2.75
CA ILE A 101 7.76 -0.35 4.02
C ILE A 101 8.49 0.63 4.96
N SER A 102 9.79 0.46 5.14
CA SER A 102 10.58 1.33 6.02
C SER A 102 10.63 2.77 5.51
N THR A 103 10.80 2.95 4.19
CA THR A 103 10.76 4.28 3.56
C THR A 103 9.41 4.95 3.82
N ILE A 104 8.29 4.27 3.54
CA ILE A 104 6.94 4.83 3.79
C ILE A 104 6.75 5.17 5.27
N TRP A 105 7.16 4.29 6.18
CA TRP A 105 6.97 4.48 7.62
C TRP A 105 7.71 5.71 8.16
N ASN A 106 8.94 5.90 7.69
CA ASN A 106 9.84 6.96 8.14
C ASN A 106 9.54 8.33 7.50
N LEU A 107 8.57 8.41 6.58
CA LEU A 107 8.13 9.70 6.02
C LEU A 107 7.66 10.64 7.13
N THR A 108 8.19 11.86 7.12
CA THR A 108 7.78 12.95 7.99
C THR A 108 7.41 14.16 7.14
N GLY A 109 6.27 14.79 7.43
CA GLY A 109 5.97 16.10 6.86
C GLY A 109 6.88 17.16 7.45
N SER A 110 7.13 18.26 6.74
CA SER A 110 7.96 19.36 7.26
C SER A 110 7.43 19.96 8.57
N LYS A 111 6.13 19.82 8.86
CA LYS A 111 5.51 20.24 10.14
C LYS A 111 5.50 19.13 11.20
N ASP A 112 5.80 17.89 10.82
CA ASP A 112 5.82 16.72 11.70
C ASP A 112 7.23 16.45 12.29
N GLN A 113 8.21 17.33 12.00
CA GLN A 113 9.55 17.27 12.58
C GLN A 113 9.50 17.62 14.08
N VAL A 114 9.20 16.63 14.90
CA VAL A 114 9.50 16.66 16.33
C VAL A 114 11.01 16.44 16.44
N ILE A 115 11.76 17.43 16.91
CA ILE A 115 13.18 17.28 17.22
C ILE A 115 13.31 16.25 18.36
N PHE A 116 13.54 14.99 18.01
CA PHE A 116 13.81 13.94 19.00
C PHE A 116 15.25 14.08 19.48
N THR A 117 15.42 14.48 20.75
CA THR A 117 16.71 14.56 21.44
C THR A 117 17.15 13.18 21.91
N LYS A 118 17.33 12.21 21.00
CA LYS A 118 18.10 10.96 21.22
C LYS A 118 18.16 10.18 19.90
N PRO A 119 19.36 9.79 19.43
CA PRO A 119 19.47 8.89 18.30
C PRO A 119 19.12 7.48 18.80
N GLU A 120 17.94 6.98 18.44
CA GLU A 120 17.76 5.53 18.43
C GLU A 120 18.53 5.00 17.21
N GLU A 121 19.59 4.26 17.49
CA GLU A 121 20.29 3.40 16.55
C GLU A 121 19.33 2.31 16.08
N SER A 122 18.39 2.65 15.20
CA SER A 122 17.77 1.68 14.31
C SER A 122 18.67 1.57 13.09
N GLU A 123 19.01 0.35 12.68
CA GLU A 123 19.66 0.06 11.39
C GLU A 123 18.75 0.59 10.28
N SER A 124 18.86 1.88 9.95
CA SER A 124 17.94 2.53 9.04
C SER A 124 18.29 2.04 7.64
N ALA A 125 17.40 1.22 7.06
CA ALA A 125 17.41 0.95 5.64
C ALA A 125 17.53 2.29 4.88
N VAL A 126 18.40 2.34 3.89
CA VAL A 126 18.61 3.56 3.08
C VAL A 126 17.28 3.95 2.45
N PRO A 127 16.76 5.16 2.72
CA PRO A 127 15.49 5.60 2.17
C PRO A 127 15.53 5.68 0.65
N ILE A 128 14.42 5.33 0.01
CA ILE A 128 14.27 5.39 -1.44
C ILE A 128 13.69 6.77 -1.80
N GLU A 129 14.54 7.74 -2.13
CA GLU A 129 14.16 9.13 -2.41
C GLU A 129 13.01 9.26 -3.43
N GLU A 130 13.05 8.48 -4.51
CA GLU A 130 11.99 8.48 -5.53
C GLU A 130 10.63 8.05 -4.94
N LEU A 131 10.61 7.03 -4.09
CA LEU A 131 9.41 6.57 -3.42
C LEU A 131 8.86 7.65 -2.46
N GLU A 132 9.74 8.34 -1.74
CA GLU A 132 9.33 9.45 -0.87
C GLU A 132 8.65 10.55 -1.69
N HIS A 133 9.27 10.96 -2.80
CA HIS A 133 8.68 11.96 -3.69
C HIS A 133 7.32 11.52 -4.23
N VAL A 134 7.14 10.24 -4.59
CA VAL A 134 5.84 9.75 -5.06
C VAL A 134 4.81 9.76 -3.94
N TYR A 135 5.17 9.27 -2.75
CA TYR A 135 4.26 9.22 -1.62
C TYR A 135 3.84 10.64 -1.19
N LEU A 136 4.75 11.61 -1.23
CA LEU A 136 4.46 13.02 -0.92
C LEU A 136 3.78 13.77 -2.07
N GLY A 137 3.59 13.16 -3.24
CA GLY A 137 2.94 13.79 -4.40
C GLY A 137 3.85 14.74 -5.20
N LEU A 138 5.17 14.64 -5.02
CA LEU A 138 6.21 15.39 -5.73
C LEU A 138 6.68 14.69 -7.02
N ALA A 139 6.49 13.37 -7.11
CA ALA A 139 6.76 12.57 -8.30
C ALA A 139 5.54 11.74 -8.70
N GLU A 140 5.43 11.36 -9.97
CA GLU A 140 4.23 10.69 -10.48
C GLU A 140 4.19 9.19 -10.15
N LYS A 141 5.32 8.49 -10.21
CA LYS A 141 5.36 7.02 -10.09
C LYS A 141 6.70 6.52 -9.56
N PHE A 142 6.64 5.36 -8.92
CA PHE A 142 7.77 4.54 -8.47
C PHE A 142 7.43 3.07 -8.76
N GLU A 143 8.42 2.28 -9.15
CA GLU A 143 8.24 0.87 -9.45
C GLU A 143 9.46 0.07 -8.97
N LEU A 144 9.20 -1.04 -8.28
CA LEU A 144 10.21 -1.96 -7.78
C LEU A 144 9.85 -3.38 -8.18
N THR A 145 10.69 -3.98 -9.01
CA THR A 145 10.60 -5.39 -9.39
C THR A 145 11.34 -6.26 -8.37
N CYS A 146 10.60 -7.12 -7.70
CA CYS A 146 11.11 -8.15 -6.81
C CYS A 146 11.30 -9.48 -7.58
N GLU A 147 11.44 -10.60 -6.88
CA GLU A 147 11.60 -11.90 -7.53
C GLU A 147 10.28 -12.42 -8.08
N LYS A 148 9.20 -12.33 -7.29
CA LYS A 148 7.87 -12.86 -7.67
C LYS A 148 6.79 -11.81 -7.82
N THR A 149 7.10 -10.57 -7.47
CA THR A 149 6.15 -9.47 -7.49
C THR A 149 6.76 -8.19 -8.04
N CYS A 150 5.90 -7.32 -8.55
CA CYS A 150 6.21 -5.94 -8.89
C CYS A 150 5.38 -5.02 -8.02
N ILE A 151 6.04 -4.16 -7.24
CA ILE A 151 5.41 -3.12 -6.43
C ILE A 151 5.44 -1.83 -7.23
N LYS A 152 4.27 -1.27 -7.53
CA LYS A 152 4.13 0.00 -8.24
C LYS A 152 3.33 0.97 -7.39
N ILE A 153 3.86 2.18 -7.19
CA ILE A 153 3.23 3.25 -6.43
C ILE A 153 3.10 4.45 -7.36
N GLU A 154 1.90 4.98 -7.53
CA GLU A 154 1.65 6.07 -8.49
C GLU A 154 0.58 7.06 -8.02
N ASN A 155 0.77 8.33 -8.36
CA ASN A 155 -0.22 9.39 -8.22
C ASN A 155 -1.16 9.35 -9.43
N VAL A 156 -2.45 9.13 -9.19
CA VAL A 156 -3.45 8.98 -10.26
C VAL A 156 -4.66 9.89 -10.05
N MET A 157 -5.32 10.22 -11.14
CA MET A 157 -6.68 10.75 -11.14
C MET A 157 -7.65 9.58 -11.30
N ASP A 158 -8.45 9.31 -10.27
CA ASP A 158 -9.43 8.22 -10.23
C ASP A 158 -10.81 8.83 -9.92
N VAL A 159 -11.74 8.70 -10.88
CA VAL A 159 -13.12 9.25 -10.78
C VAL A 159 -13.14 10.73 -10.36
N GLY A 160 -12.19 11.53 -10.88
CA GLY A 160 -12.08 12.96 -10.58
C GLY A 160 -11.39 13.32 -9.26
N ARG A 161 -10.85 12.33 -8.52
CA ARG A 161 -10.09 12.54 -7.28
C ARG A 161 -8.62 12.24 -7.48
N LYS A 162 -7.75 13.00 -6.81
CA LYS A 162 -6.30 12.70 -6.74
C LYS A 162 -6.07 11.60 -5.72
N ARG A 163 -5.40 10.52 -6.10
CA ARG A 163 -5.18 9.35 -5.23
C ARG A 163 -3.75 8.83 -5.31
N LEU A 164 -3.26 8.24 -4.23
CA LEU A 164 -2.14 7.30 -4.27
C LEU A 164 -2.69 5.95 -4.64
N LYS A 165 -2.11 5.31 -5.64
CA LYS A 165 -2.40 3.93 -6.00
C LYS A 165 -1.16 3.10 -5.74
N ILE A 166 -1.30 2.09 -4.88
CA ILE A 166 -0.28 1.07 -4.61
C ILE A 166 -0.77 -0.22 -5.25
N THR A 167 0.01 -0.76 -6.19
CA THR A 167 -0.28 -2.00 -6.91
C THR A 167 0.81 -3.01 -6.61
N ILE A 168 0.42 -4.23 -6.25
CA ILE A 168 1.34 -5.36 -6.10
C ILE A 168 0.85 -6.45 -7.02
N LYS A 169 1.66 -6.79 -8.02
CA LYS A 169 1.29 -7.74 -9.06
C LYS A 169 2.27 -8.90 -9.10
N SER A 170 1.76 -10.12 -9.20
CA SER A 170 2.59 -11.31 -9.42
C SER A 170 3.24 -11.29 -10.81
N ILE A 171 4.50 -11.73 -10.88
CA ILE A 171 5.30 -11.87 -12.12
C ILE A 171 5.22 -13.30 -12.62
#